data_AF-A0A1G5LWG9-F1
#
_entry.id   AF-A0A1G5LWG9-F1
#
_cell.length_a   1.000
_cell.length_b   1.000
_cell.length_c   1.000
_cell.angle_alpha   90.00
_cell.angle_beta   90.00
_cell.angle_gamma   90.00
#
_symmetry.space_group_name_H-M   'P 1'
#
loop_
_entity.id
_entity.type
_entity.pdbx_description
1 polymer ?
#
loop_
_entity_poly.entity_id
_entity_poly.type
_entity_poly.pdbx_seq_one_letter_code
_entity_poly.pdbx_strand_id
1 'polypeptide(L)'
;MNKAQLVEAIADKLGGQQQAAHAVDAVLDAMVRAVVAGERVSVAGIGSFERLDRTARYAGKPQTSERAPAKQEERRLKSGDA
;
A
#
# COMPACT_ATOMS: atom_id res chain seq x y z
N MET A 1 10.46 2.78 -4.73
CA MET A 1 9.84 1.76 -5.59
C MET A 1 8.40 1.57 -5.17
N ASN A 2 7.46 1.99 -6.01
CA ASN A 2 6.02 1.72 -5.86
C ASN A 2 5.62 0.50 -6.73
N LYS A 3 4.34 0.13 -6.75
CA LYS A 3 3.86 -1.02 -7.55
C LYS A 3 4.20 -0.89 -9.04
N ALA A 4 3.96 0.26 -9.66
CA ALA A 4 4.22 0.47 -11.08
C ALA A 4 5.72 0.33 -11.42
N GLN A 5 6.57 0.93 -10.59
CA GLN A 5 8.03 0.80 -10.72
C GLN A 5 8.51 -0.65 -10.50
N LEU A 6 7.86 -1.41 -9.63
CA LEU A 6 8.18 -2.82 -9.42
C LEU A 6 7.80 -3.67 -10.65
N VAL A 7 6.64 -3.42 -11.26
CA VAL A 7 6.21 -4.08 -12.49
C VAL A 7 7.21 -3.80 -13.62
N GLU A 8 7.59 -2.55 -13.81
CA GLU A 8 8.58 -2.16 -14.82
C GLU A 8 9.93 -2.87 -14.59
N ALA A 9 10.39 -2.94 -13.33
CA ALA A 9 11.66 -3.57 -12.98
C ALA A 9 11.72 -5.09 -13.24
N ILE A 10 10.57 -5.77 -13.36
CA ILE A 10 10.50 -7.22 -13.60
C ILE A 10 9.92 -7.59 -14.97
N ALA A 11 9.40 -6.61 -15.73
CA ALA A 11 8.74 -6.81 -17.02
C ALA A 11 9.64 -7.59 -17.99
N ASP A 12 10.89 -7.18 -18.12
CA ASP A 12 11.85 -7.83 -19.03
C ASP A 12 12.13 -9.29 -18.67
N LYS A 13 12.02 -9.64 -17.38
CA LYS A 13 12.28 -11.00 -16.89
C LYS A 13 11.06 -11.92 -17.00
N LEU A 14 9.86 -11.35 -17.05
CA LEU A 14 8.59 -12.10 -17.07
C LEU A 14 7.89 -12.10 -18.43
N GLY A 15 8.54 -11.56 -19.46
CA GLY A 15 8.01 -11.57 -20.83
C GLY A 15 7.08 -10.40 -21.15
N GLY A 16 7.14 -9.32 -20.37
CA GLY A 16 6.46 -8.06 -20.65
C GLY A 16 5.69 -7.46 -19.48
N GLN A 17 5.20 -6.24 -19.70
CA GLN A 17 4.50 -5.43 -18.69
C GLN A 17 3.20 -6.09 -18.19
N GLN A 18 2.43 -6.75 -19.08
CA GLN A 18 1.16 -7.37 -18.70
C GLN A 18 1.36 -8.58 -17.79
N GLN A 19 2.28 -9.49 -18.15
CA GLN A 19 2.62 -10.65 -17.33
C GLN A 19 3.21 -10.22 -15.98
N ALA A 20 4.08 -9.20 -15.98
CA ALA A 20 4.63 -8.65 -14.74
C ALA A 20 3.56 -8.04 -13.83
N ALA A 21 2.63 -7.27 -14.38
CA ALA A 21 1.54 -6.68 -13.60
C ALA A 21 0.69 -7.77 -12.95
N HIS A 22 0.28 -8.78 -13.73
CA HIS A 22 -0.48 -9.92 -13.23
C HIS A 22 0.28 -10.70 -12.15
N ALA A 23 1.58 -10.94 -12.33
CA ALA A 23 2.39 -11.66 -11.36
C ALA A 23 2.49 -10.90 -10.02
N VAL A 24 2.74 -9.58 -10.08
CA VAL A 24 2.80 -8.74 -8.87
C VAL A 24 1.47 -8.75 -8.15
N ASP A 25 0.36 -8.61 -8.87
CA ASP A 25 -0.97 -8.62 -8.27
C ASP A 25 -1.32 -9.95 -7.63
N ALA A 26 -1.04 -11.07 -8.30
CA ALA A 26 -1.28 -12.40 -7.77
C ALA A 26 -0.49 -12.65 -6.47
N VAL A 27 0.78 -12.26 -6.44
CA VAL A 27 1.62 -12.43 -5.25
C VAL A 27 1.11 -11.57 -4.09
N LEU A 28 0.82 -10.29 -4.34
CA LEU A 28 0.33 -9.39 -3.30
C LEU A 28 -1.03 -9.83 -2.76
N ASP A 29 -1.97 -10.24 -3.62
CA ASP A 29 -3.28 -10.74 -3.20
C ASP A 29 -3.15 -12.00 -2.33
N ALA A 30 -2.33 -12.96 -2.75
CA ALA A 30 -2.08 -14.18 -1.98
C ALA A 30 -1.48 -13.89 -0.60
N MET A 31 -0.49 -12.99 -0.53
CA MET A 31 0.10 -12.57 0.73
C MET A 31 -0.91 -11.90 1.66
N VAL A 32 -1.73 -10.99 1.13
CA VAL A 32 -2.77 -10.29 1.91
C VAL A 32 -3.79 -11.28 2.46
N ARG A 33 -4.28 -12.22 1.64
CA ARG A 33 -5.26 -13.22 2.07
C ARG A 33 -4.70 -14.10 3.19
N ALA A 34 -3.47 -14.60 3.05
CA ALA A 34 -2.83 -15.42 4.07
C ALA A 34 -2.67 -14.65 5.39
N VAL A 35 -2.17 -13.41 5.33
CA VAL A 35 -2.01 -12.57 6.53
C VAL A 35 -3.37 -12.28 7.19
N VAL A 36 -4.42 -11.97 6.43
CA VAL A 36 -5.77 -11.74 6.98
C VAL A 36 -6.34 -12.99 7.64
N ALA A 37 -6.08 -14.17 7.07
CA ALA A 37 -6.45 -15.47 7.65
C ALA A 37 -5.70 -15.79 8.95
N GLY A 38 -4.70 -14.98 9.34
CA GLY A 38 -3.88 -15.19 10.53
C GLY A 38 -2.67 -16.06 10.28
N GLU A 39 -2.37 -16.37 9.02
CA GLU A 39 -1.17 -17.12 8.64
C GLU A 39 0.06 -16.21 8.66
N ARG A 40 1.19 -16.79 9.07
CA ARG A 40 2.49 -16.13 9.00
C ARG A 40 3.11 -16.38 7.62
N VAL A 41 3.29 -15.31 6.85
CA VAL A 41 3.95 -15.35 5.54
C VAL A 41 5.41 -14.97 5.70
N SER A 42 6.34 -15.84 5.31
CA SER A 42 7.79 -15.56 5.36
C SER A 42 8.38 -15.54 3.96
N VAL A 43 9.04 -14.44 3.59
CA VAL A 43 9.73 -14.28 2.30
C VAL A 43 11.19 -13.97 2.57
N ALA A 44 12.07 -14.90 2.24
CA ALA A 44 13.51 -14.76 2.45
C ALA A 44 14.04 -13.48 1.78
N GLY A 45 14.86 -12.71 2.51
CA GLY A 45 15.42 -11.44 2.04
C GLY A 45 14.49 -10.23 2.11
N ILE A 46 13.19 -10.42 2.39
CA ILE A 46 12.22 -9.32 2.60
C ILE A 46 11.79 -9.27 4.07
N GLY A 47 11.57 -10.44 4.67
CA GLY A 47 11.13 -10.58 6.06
C GLY A 47 9.85 -11.40 6.17
N SER A 48 9.16 -11.25 7.30
CA SER A 48 7.92 -11.97 7.59
C SER A 48 6.76 -11.03 7.87
N PHE A 49 5.57 -11.41 7.41
CA PHE A 49 4.32 -10.69 7.57
C PHE A 49 3.35 -11.56 8.36
N GLU A 50 2.70 -10.98 9.35
CA GLU A 50 1.70 -11.66 10.17
C GLU A 50 0.65 -10.66 10.63
N ARG A 51 -0.55 -11.16 10.97
CA ARG A 51 -1.60 -10.29 11.50
C ARG A 51 -1.20 -9.85 12.90
N LEU A 52 -1.04 -8.54 13.09
CA LEU A 52 -0.84 -7.98 14.41
C LEU A 52 -2.20 -7.70 15.04
N ASP A 53 -2.65 -8.58 15.92
CA ASP A 53 -3.85 -8.35 16.73
C ASP A 53 -3.53 -7.29 17.79
N ARG A 54 -3.72 -6.02 17.43
CA ARG A 54 -3.57 -4.89 18.36
C ARG A 54 -4.85 -4.74 19.16
N THR A 55 -4.83 -5.12 20.44
CA THR A 55 -5.84 -4.66 21.40
C THR A 55 -5.85 -3.14 21.41
N ALA A 56 -7.01 -2.51 21.26
CA ALA A 56 -7.15 -1.05 21.29
C ALA A 56 -6.56 -0.52 22.60
N ARG A 57 -5.36 0.06 22.54
CA ARG A 57 -4.84 0.89 23.62
C ARG A 57 -5.53 2.23 23.45
N TYR A 58 -6.15 2.74 24.50
CA TYR A 58 -6.58 4.13 24.56
C TYR A 58 -5.39 4.98 24.11
N ALA A 59 -5.51 5.62 22.94
CA ALA A 59 -4.56 6.64 22.55
C ALA A 59 -4.64 7.70 23.65
N GLY A 60 -3.57 7.83 24.45
CA GLY A 60 -3.42 8.94 25.37
C GLY A 60 -3.69 10.23 24.61
N LYS A 61 -4.38 11.19 25.26
CA LYS A 61 -4.81 12.46 24.66
C LYS A 61 -3.70 12.99 23.74
N PRO A 62 -3.97 13.22 22.44
CA PRO A 62 -2.99 13.89 21.60
C PRO A 62 -2.67 15.22 22.28
N GLN A 63 -1.40 15.43 22.66
CA GLN A 63 -0.98 16.74 23.14
C GLN A 63 -1.10 17.67 21.95
N THR A 64 -2.22 18.40 21.92
CA THR A 64 -2.46 19.50 21.02
C THR A 64 -1.46 20.60 21.39
N SER A 65 -0.33 20.65 20.69
CA SER A 65 0.43 21.89 20.56
C SER A 65 -0.09 22.60 19.31
N GLU A 66 -0.82 23.68 19.58
CA GLU A 66 -1.21 24.80 18.71
C GLU A 66 -1.17 24.69 17.18
N ARG A 67 -2.37 24.91 16.62
CA ARG A 67 -2.73 25.31 15.25
C ARG A 67 -1.62 25.97 14.40
N ALA A 68 -1.40 25.42 13.22
CA ALA A 68 -1.23 26.22 12.01
C ALA A 68 -2.44 25.97 11.09
N PRO A 69 -3.10 26.99 10.52
CA PRO A 69 -4.15 26.75 9.53
C PRO A 69 -3.51 26.17 8.27
N ALA A 70 -3.86 24.92 7.94
CA ALA A 70 -3.59 24.37 6.62
C ALA A 70 -4.33 25.26 5.61
N LYS A 71 -3.57 25.97 4.78
CA LYS A 71 -4.09 26.71 3.64
C LYS A 71 -4.74 25.70 2.69
N GLN A 72 -6.07 25.69 2.68
CA GLN A 72 -6.87 25.02 1.66
C GLN A 72 -6.54 25.68 0.33
N GLU A 73 -5.68 25.06 -0.49
CA GLU A 73 -5.56 25.44 -1.88
C GLU A 73 -6.62 24.66 -2.66
N GLU A 74 -7.73 25.36 -2.90
CA GLU A 74 -8.91 24.92 -3.64
C GLU A 74 -8.48 24.40 -5.02
N ARG A 75 -8.33 23.08 -5.18
CA ARG A 75 -8.26 22.45 -6.50
C ARG A 75 -9.63 22.59 -7.16
N ARG A 76 -9.84 23.70 -7.86
CA ARG A 76 -10.94 23.88 -8.80
C ARG A 76 -10.73 22.95 -9.99
N LEU A 77 -11.30 21.75 -9.92
CA LEU A 77 -11.63 20.98 -11.11
C LEU A 77 -12.92 21.59 -11.69
N LYS A 78 -12.81 22.36 -12.78
CA LYS A 78 -13.97 22.63 -13.63
C LYS A 78 -13.97 21.63 -14.77
N SER A 79 -14.83 20.64 -14.65
CA SER A 79 -15.41 19.91 -15.77
C SER A 79 -16.48 20.77 -16.44
N GLY A 80 -16.55 20.75 -17.77
CA GLY A 80 -17.80 21.00 -18.52
C GLY A 80 -17.87 22.28 -19.36
N ASP A 81 -17.79 22.05 -20.67
CA ASP A 81 -18.71 22.52 -21.72
C ASP A 81 -18.71 24.00 -22.19
N ALA A 82 -18.03 24.23 -23.31
CA ALA A 82 -18.56 24.89 -24.51
C ALA A 82 -17.74 24.49 -25.74
#